data_AF-T0YA18-F1
#
_entry.id   AF-T0YA18-F1
#
_cell.length_a   1.000
_cell.length_b   1.000
_cell.length_c   1.000
_cell.angle_alpha   90.00
_cell.angle_beta   90.00
_cell.angle_gamma   90.00
#
_symmetry.space_group_name_H-M   'P 1'
#
loop_
_entity.id
_entity.type
_entity.pdbx_description
1 polymer ?
#
loop_
_entity_poly.entity_id
_entity_poly.type
_entity_poly.pdbx_seq_one_letter_code
_entity_poly.pdbx_strand_id
1 'polypeptide(L)'
;MTLPNSSALGAIRHDWTLPEVQALFALPLMDLLFHAQRVHREHHEPNTVQMSTLLSIKTGACPEDCAYCPQSVRYDTGLAHEALMEVAAVRESALRAREAGATRFCMGAAYRSPKARELKVIAQMIREVHALGLETCATL
;
A
#
# COMPACT_ATOMS: atom_id res chain seq x y z
N MET A 1 -21.17 -29.22 6.27
CA MET A 1 -20.01 -28.39 5.91
C MET A 1 -19.24 -28.15 7.20
N THR A 2 -18.14 -28.86 7.39
CA THR A 2 -17.34 -28.80 8.63
C THR A 2 -16.69 -27.43 8.70
N LEU A 3 -17.07 -26.65 9.72
CA LEU A 3 -16.42 -25.39 10.02
C LEU A 3 -14.91 -25.65 10.22
N PRO A 4 -14.02 -24.81 9.68
CA PRO A 4 -12.60 -24.91 9.98
C PRO A 4 -12.45 -24.85 11.50
N ASN A 5 -11.55 -25.66 12.06
CA ASN A 5 -11.33 -25.72 13.49
C ASN A 5 -10.99 -24.30 14.00
N SER A 6 -11.97 -23.62 14.58
CA SER A 6 -11.91 -22.20 14.92
C SER A 6 -10.85 -21.88 15.97
N SER A 7 -10.39 -22.90 16.69
CA SER A 7 -9.26 -22.82 17.63
C SER A 7 -7.90 -22.64 16.95
N ALA A 8 -7.76 -22.95 15.66
CA ALA A 8 -6.53 -22.76 14.89
C ALA A 8 -6.46 -21.38 14.20
N LEU A 9 -7.58 -20.62 14.19
CA LEU A 9 -7.62 -19.29 13.59
C LEU A 9 -6.79 -18.31 14.43
N GLY A 10 -5.63 -17.92 13.90
CA GLY A 10 -4.64 -17.08 14.57
C GLY A 10 -3.26 -17.70 14.67
N ALA A 11 -3.13 -19.02 14.48
CA ALA A 11 -1.82 -19.66 14.41
C ALA A 11 -1.10 -19.25 13.11
N ILE A 12 0.15 -18.80 13.23
CA ILE A 12 1.00 -18.47 12.08
C ILE A 12 1.31 -19.76 11.32
N ARG A 13 0.86 -19.85 10.06
CA ARG A 13 1.07 -20.99 9.15
C ARG A 13 1.20 -20.51 7.71
N HIS A 14 1.74 -21.36 6.83
CA HIS A 14 2.10 -20.99 5.45
C HIS A 14 1.52 -21.95 4.39
N ASP A 15 0.65 -22.87 4.79
CA ASP A 15 0.16 -24.03 4.04
C ASP A 15 -1.36 -23.98 3.82
N TRP A 16 -1.93 -22.78 3.71
CA TRP A 16 -3.37 -22.58 3.45
C TRP A 16 -3.80 -23.19 2.12
N THR A 17 -4.90 -23.93 2.16
CA THR A 17 -5.57 -24.47 0.98
C THR A 17 -6.75 -23.60 0.55
N LEU A 18 -7.13 -23.67 -0.73
CA LEU A 18 -8.28 -22.94 -1.25
C LEU A 18 -9.58 -23.24 -0.48
N PRO A 19 -9.94 -24.51 -0.16
CA PRO A 19 -11.13 -24.81 0.62
C PRO A 19 -11.13 -24.20 2.02
N GLU A 20 -9.97 -24.15 2.70
CA GLU A 20 -9.85 -23.53 4.02
C GLU A 20 -10.13 -22.01 3.97
N VAL A 21 -9.61 -21.32 2.95
CA VAL A 21 -9.87 -19.89 2.77
C VAL A 21 -11.35 -19.65 2.42
N GLN A 22 -11.92 -20.44 1.51
CA GLN A 22 -13.34 -20.35 1.17
C GLN A 22 -14.25 -20.55 2.38
N ALA A 23 -13.87 -21.43 3.30
CA ALA A 23 -14.62 -21.64 4.52
C ALA A 23 -14.65 -20.39 5.43
N LEU A 24 -13.60 -19.54 5.42
CA LEU A 24 -13.60 -18.25 6.11
C LEU A 24 -14.62 -17.28 5.51
N PHE A 25 -14.68 -17.19 4.18
CA PHE A 25 -15.67 -16.36 3.48
C PHE A 25 -17.10 -16.83 3.69
N ALA A 26 -17.30 -18.12 4.00
CA ALA A 26 -18.61 -18.71 4.29
C ALA A 26 -19.06 -18.57 5.75
N LEU A 27 -18.21 -18.05 6.65
CA LEU A 27 -18.59 -17.84 8.05
C LEU A 27 -19.67 -16.76 8.20
N PRO A 28 -20.54 -16.86 9.21
CA PRO A 28 -21.36 -15.74 9.62
C PRO A 28 -20.48 -14.51 9.90
N LEU A 29 -20.83 -13.37 9.31
CA LEU A 29 -19.99 -12.16 9.35
C LEU A 29 -19.58 -11.77 10.78
N MET A 30 -20.50 -11.86 11.74
CA MET A 30 -20.23 -11.48 13.13
C MET A 30 -19.22 -12.41 13.80
N ASP A 31 -19.26 -13.71 13.49
CA ASP A 31 -18.29 -14.68 13.99
C ASP A 31 -16.91 -14.43 13.36
N LEU A 32 -16.87 -14.17 12.05
CA LEU A 32 -15.63 -13.82 11.34
C LEU A 32 -14.99 -12.54 11.92
N LEU A 33 -15.79 -11.50 12.18
CA LEU A 33 -15.29 -10.26 12.80
C LEU A 33 -14.76 -10.50 14.22
N PHE A 34 -15.45 -11.30 15.02
CA PHE A 34 -14.98 -11.64 16.36
C PHE A 34 -13.64 -12.38 16.32
N HIS A 35 -13.50 -13.36 15.41
CA HIS A 35 -12.23 -14.05 15.19
C HIS A 35 -11.12 -13.10 14.74
N ALA A 36 -11.39 -12.22 13.78
CA ALA A 36 -10.42 -11.24 13.30
C ALA A 36 -9.92 -10.33 14.43
N GLN A 37 -10.82 -9.85 15.29
CA GLN A 37 -10.45 -9.01 16.45
C GLN A 37 -9.60 -9.78 17.47
N ARG A 38 -9.93 -11.05 17.74
CA ARG A 38 -9.13 -11.92 18.61
C ARG A 38 -7.70 -12.04 18.09
N VAL A 39 -7.54 -12.45 16.83
CA VAL A 39 -6.22 -12.62 16.20
C VAL A 39 -5.45 -11.31 16.18
N HIS A 40 -6.11 -10.20 15.85
CA HIS A 40 -5.47 -8.89 15.80
C HIS A 40 -4.90 -8.48 17.17
N ARG A 41 -5.66 -8.67 18.26
CA ARG A 41 -5.21 -8.33 19.62
C ARG A 41 -4.13 -9.25 20.17
N GLU A 42 -4.01 -10.47 19.66
CA GLU A 42 -2.95 -11.41 20.03
C GLU A 42 -1.59 -11.04 19.41
N HIS A 43 -1.59 -10.35 18.26
CA HIS A 43 -0.37 -10.11 17.46
C HIS A 43 -0.02 -8.63 17.26
N HIS A 44 -0.92 -7.70 17.59
CA HIS A 44 -0.72 -6.27 17.43
C HIS A 44 -1.10 -5.50 18.69
N GLU A 45 -0.41 -4.38 18.92
CA GLU A 45 -0.76 -3.45 19.99
C GLU A 45 -2.19 -2.94 19.77
N PRO A 46 -3.12 -3.19 20.71
CA PRO A 46 -4.50 -2.74 20.56
C PRO A 46 -4.60 -1.23 20.45
N ASN A 47 -5.57 -0.76 19.66
CA ASN A 47 -5.87 0.67 19.48
C ASN A 47 -4.71 1.50 18.90
N THR A 48 -3.72 0.85 18.29
CA THR A 48 -2.62 1.51 17.57
C THR A 48 -2.82 1.34 16.07
N VAL A 49 -2.55 2.39 15.30
CA VAL A 49 -2.65 2.39 13.84
C VAL A 49 -1.40 2.98 13.22
N GLN A 50 -0.95 2.41 12.10
CA GLN A 50 0.13 2.99 11.31
C GLN A 50 -0.42 4.07 10.38
N MET A 51 0.13 5.28 10.46
CA MET A 51 -0.26 6.40 9.60
C MET A 51 0.69 6.52 8.41
N SER A 52 0.16 6.25 7.21
CA SER A 52 0.91 6.37 5.95
C SER A 52 0.31 7.46 5.07
N THR A 53 1.13 8.32 4.47
CA THR A 53 0.71 9.29 3.45
C THR A 53 1.33 8.92 2.11
N LEU A 54 0.54 8.95 1.05
CA LEU A 54 0.98 8.64 -0.31
C LEU A 54 0.99 9.90 -1.17
N LEU A 55 2.00 10.01 -2.03
CA LEU A 55 2.08 10.98 -3.12
C LEU A 55 2.31 10.28 -4.45
N SER A 56 1.58 10.69 -5.48
CA SER A 56 1.86 10.30 -6.86
C SER A 56 3.05 11.12 -7.37
N ILE A 57 4.23 10.51 -7.44
CA ILE A 57 5.45 11.18 -7.90
C ILE A 57 5.55 11.26 -9.42
N LYS A 58 4.69 10.53 -10.16
CA LYS A 58 4.51 10.61 -11.60
C LYS A 58 3.08 10.15 -11.92
N THR A 59 2.26 11.02 -12.49
CA THR A 59 0.81 10.82 -12.64
C THR A 59 0.40 10.64 -14.09
N GLY A 60 -0.46 9.65 -14.36
CA GLY A 60 -1.05 9.43 -15.67
C GLY A 60 -0.07 8.82 -16.68
N ALA A 61 -0.47 8.77 -17.94
CA ALA A 61 0.31 8.18 -19.04
C ALA A 61 0.87 6.76 -18.75
N CYS A 62 0.13 5.91 -18.01
CA CYS A 62 0.54 4.53 -17.72
C CYS A 62 0.21 3.62 -18.91
N PRO A 63 1.15 2.79 -19.41
CA PRO A 63 0.90 1.92 -20.57
C PRO A 63 0.03 0.68 -20.25
N GLU A 64 -0.08 0.30 -18.97
CA GLU A 64 -0.89 -0.83 -18.52
C GLU A 64 -2.38 -0.55 -18.71
N ASP A 65 -3.19 -1.60 -18.84
CA ASP A 65 -4.61 -1.57 -19.21
C ASP A 65 -5.54 -1.97 -18.06
N CYS A 66 -5.14 -1.66 -16.82
CA CYS A 66 -5.96 -1.95 -15.65
C CYS A 66 -7.32 -1.24 -15.76
N ALA A 67 -8.40 -2.01 -15.93
CA ALA A 67 -9.76 -1.51 -16.20
C ALA A 67 -10.33 -0.58 -15.12
N TYR A 68 -9.77 -0.62 -13.91
CA TYR A 68 -10.19 0.22 -12.78
C TYR A 68 -9.30 1.46 -12.58
N CYS A 69 -8.15 1.56 -13.26
CA CYS A 69 -7.15 2.57 -12.97
C CYS A 69 -7.37 3.83 -13.81
N PRO A 70 -7.52 5.02 -13.20
CA PRO A 70 -7.71 6.27 -13.95
C PRO A 70 -6.43 6.80 -14.62
N GLN A 71 -5.29 6.13 -14.43
CA GLN A 71 -4.00 6.60 -14.95
C GLN A 71 -3.58 5.91 -16.25
N SER A 72 -4.35 4.92 -16.71
CA SER A 72 -4.07 4.18 -17.94
C SER A 72 -4.30 5.06 -19.18
N VAL A 73 -3.37 5.02 -20.13
CA VAL A 73 -3.53 5.67 -21.44
C VAL A 73 -4.62 5.04 -22.31
N ARG A 74 -5.17 3.88 -21.89
CA ARG A 74 -6.18 3.15 -22.65
C ARG A 74 -7.58 3.75 -22.49
N TYR A 75 -7.79 4.58 -21.47
CA TYR A 75 -9.09 5.14 -21.12
C TYR A 75 -9.00 6.66 -21.01
N ASP A 76 -10.04 7.36 -21.47
CA ASP A 76 -10.16 8.81 -21.26
C ASP A 76 -10.91 9.06 -19.94
N THR A 77 -10.17 9.53 -18.94
CA THR A 77 -10.71 9.89 -17.63
C THR A 77 -10.57 11.37 -17.32
N GLY A 78 -10.12 12.20 -18.29
CA GLY A 78 -9.82 13.61 -18.07
C GLY A 78 -8.65 13.89 -17.12
N LEU A 79 -7.82 12.87 -16.79
CA LEU A 79 -6.70 13.03 -15.87
C LEU A 79 -5.55 13.78 -16.56
N ALA A 80 -5.11 14.88 -15.95
CA ALA A 80 -3.91 15.58 -16.40
C ALA A 80 -2.65 14.74 -16.15
N HIS A 81 -1.75 14.74 -17.12
CA HIS A 81 -0.48 14.02 -17.01
C HIS A 81 0.58 14.90 -16.36
N GLU A 82 1.29 14.34 -15.39
CA GLU A 82 2.38 15.01 -14.70
C GLU A 82 3.64 14.17 -14.81
N ALA A 83 4.75 14.82 -15.16
CA ALA A 83 6.05 14.17 -15.22
C ALA A 83 6.52 13.74 -13.82
N LEU A 84 7.64 12.99 -13.78
CA LEU A 84 8.28 12.66 -12.53
C LEU A 84 8.64 13.95 -11.77
N MET A 85 8.18 14.06 -10.53
CA MET A 85 8.42 15.22 -9.67
C MET A 85 9.90 15.42 -9.36
N GLU A 86 10.28 16.66 -9.07
CA GLU A 86 11.61 16.96 -8.56
C GLU A 86 11.79 16.45 -7.13
N VAL A 87 13.02 16.01 -6.80
CA VAL A 87 13.37 15.47 -5.47
C VAL A 87 13.00 16.45 -4.35
N ALA A 88 13.24 17.75 -4.56
CA ALA A 88 12.93 18.79 -3.58
C ALA A 88 11.42 18.88 -3.28
N ALA A 89 10.57 18.78 -4.31
CA ALA A 89 9.11 18.83 -4.15
C ALA A 89 8.57 17.59 -3.41
N VAL A 90 9.16 16.41 -3.66
CA VAL A 90 8.84 15.18 -2.92
C VAL A 90 9.27 15.31 -1.46
N ARG A 91 10.48 15.82 -1.20
CA ARG A 91 10.98 16.06 0.17
C ARG A 91 10.09 17.03 0.94
N GLU A 92 9.66 18.12 0.30
CA GLU A 92 8.75 19.10 0.92
C GLU A 92 7.40 18.47 1.27
N SER A 93 6.85 17.67 0.37
CA SER A 93 5.60 16.95 0.60
C SER A 93 5.73 15.90 1.73
N ALA A 94 6.86 15.20 1.79
CA ALA A 94 7.16 14.26 2.86
C ALA A 94 7.33 14.97 4.21
N LEU A 95 7.95 16.15 4.23
CA LEU A 95 8.07 16.98 5.43
C LEU A 95 6.68 17.37 5.96
N ARG A 96 5.79 17.87 5.08
CA ARG A 96 4.41 18.17 5.47
C ARG A 96 3.66 16.95 5.98
N ALA A 97 3.84 15.79 5.35
CA ALA A 97 3.23 14.55 5.80
C ALA A 97 3.70 14.15 7.21
N ARG A 98 5.01 14.29 7.49
CA ARG A 98 5.58 14.06 8.83
C ARG A 98 4.99 15.02 9.86
N GLU A 99 4.91 16.30 9.53
CA GLU A 99 4.31 17.32 10.41
C GLU A 99 2.82 17.06 10.66
N ALA A 100 2.12 16.41 9.72
CA ALA A 100 0.76 15.92 9.87
C ALA A 100 0.65 14.58 10.62
N GLY A 101 1.74 14.01 11.12
CA GLY A 101 1.75 12.79 11.95
C GLY A 101 1.97 11.48 11.19
N ALA A 102 2.32 11.52 9.90
CA ALA A 102 2.65 10.31 9.15
C ALA A 102 3.94 9.66 9.71
N THR A 103 3.95 8.33 9.81
CA THR A 103 5.13 7.53 10.15
C THR A 103 5.76 6.89 8.91
N ARG A 104 5.00 6.77 7.82
CA ARG A 104 5.45 6.25 6.52
C ARG A 104 5.03 7.17 5.39
N PHE A 105 5.92 7.36 4.41
CA PHE A 105 5.63 8.09 3.18
C PHE A 105 5.81 7.20 1.95
N CYS A 106 4.74 7.08 1.16
CA CYS A 106 4.65 6.20 0.01
C CYS A 106 4.72 7.01 -1.29
N MET A 107 5.55 6.58 -2.24
CA MET A 107 5.68 7.20 -3.55
C MET A 107 5.12 6.26 -4.62
N GLY A 108 4.07 6.68 -5.31
CA GLY A 108 3.48 5.95 -6.43
C GLY A 108 3.91 6.54 -7.76
N ALA A 109 4.31 5.72 -8.73
CA ALA A 109 4.63 6.15 -10.07
C ALA A 109 3.82 5.37 -11.11
N ALA A 110 3.24 6.08 -12.09
CA ALA A 110 2.51 5.45 -13.19
C ALA A 110 3.44 4.85 -14.26
N TYR A 111 4.14 3.77 -13.94
CA TYR A 111 4.94 3.00 -14.89
C TYR A 111 4.49 1.53 -14.93
N ARG A 112 4.97 0.81 -15.95
CA ARG A 112 5.12 -0.65 -15.87
C ARG A 112 6.39 -1.02 -15.10
N SER A 113 7.47 -0.29 -15.39
CA SER A 113 8.75 -0.37 -14.70
C SER A 113 9.53 0.92 -14.97
N PRO A 114 10.30 1.44 -13.99
CA PRO A 114 11.06 2.68 -14.15
C PRO A 114 12.29 2.46 -15.04
N LYS A 115 12.70 3.47 -15.80
CA LYS A 115 13.97 3.44 -16.53
C LYS A 115 15.14 3.66 -15.56
N ALA A 116 16.35 3.24 -15.92
CA ALA A 116 17.55 3.38 -15.08
C ALA A 116 17.81 4.83 -14.61
N ARG A 117 17.51 5.83 -15.45
CA ARG A 117 17.64 7.25 -15.08
C ARG A 117 16.60 7.68 -14.03
N GLU A 118 15.36 7.23 -14.16
CA GLU A 118 14.27 7.55 -13.24
C GLU A 118 14.51 6.85 -11.90
N LEU A 119 15.00 5.61 -11.94
CA LEU A 119 15.35 4.86 -10.74
C LEU A 119 16.45 5.55 -9.92
N LYS A 120 17.43 6.21 -10.55
CA LYS A 120 18.43 7.02 -9.84
C LYS A 120 17.81 8.21 -9.11
N VAL A 121 16.84 8.88 -9.75
CA VAL A 121 16.09 9.99 -9.16
C VAL A 121 15.23 9.50 -8.00
N ILE A 122 14.48 8.41 -8.19
CA ILE A 122 13.66 7.77 -7.14
C ILE A 122 14.52 7.31 -5.96
N ALA A 123 15.69 6.75 -6.21
CA ALA A 123 16.62 6.38 -5.13
C ALA A 123 17.08 7.61 -4.34
N GLN A 124 17.21 8.78 -4.97
CA GLN A 124 17.47 10.03 -4.24
C GLN A 124 16.26 10.45 -3.42
N MET A 125 15.03 10.37 -3.97
CA MET A 125 13.81 10.65 -3.21
C MET A 125 13.72 9.78 -1.94
N ILE A 126 13.98 8.47 -2.08
CA ILE A 126 14.02 7.53 -0.94
C ILE A 126 15.02 8.00 0.12
N ARG A 127 16.25 8.38 -0.28
CA ARG A 127 17.25 8.89 0.66
C ARG A 127 16.78 10.15 1.40
N GLU A 128 16.17 11.11 0.70
CA GLU A 128 15.67 12.34 1.31
C GLU A 128 14.52 12.07 2.29
N VAL A 129 13.56 11.22 1.90
CA VAL A 129 12.42 10.88 2.77
C VAL A 129 12.89 10.11 4.01
N HIS A 130 13.82 9.16 3.84
CA HIS A 130 14.42 8.43 4.96
C HIS A 130 15.18 9.36 5.91
N ALA A 131 15.90 10.36 5.38
CA ALA A 131 16.59 11.36 6.20
C ALA A 131 15.65 12.23 7.04
N LEU A 132 14.35 12.29 6.71
CA LEU A 132 13.33 12.94 7.53
C LEU A 132 12.83 12.08 8.71
N GLY A 133 13.31 10.83 8.83
CA GLY A 133 12.90 9.87 9.87
C GLY A 133 11.59 9.14 9.54
N LEU A 134 11.14 9.20 8.29
CA LEU A 134 9.96 8.47 7.82
C LEU A 134 10.35 7.10 7.25
N GLU A 135 9.50 6.10 7.44
CA GLU A 135 9.59 4.88 6.64
C GLU A 135 9.33 5.20 5.16
N THR A 136 10.09 4.54 4.28
CA THR A 136 9.99 4.75 2.83
C THR A 136 9.31 3.57 2.16
N CYS A 137 8.35 3.86 1.28
CA CYS A 137 7.67 2.87 0.46
C CYS A 137 7.57 3.41 -0.97
N ALA A 138 7.68 2.53 -1.97
CA ALA A 138 7.53 2.90 -3.36
C ALA A 138 6.82 1.81 -4.16
N THR A 139 5.90 2.23 -5.03
CA THR A 139 5.25 1.40 -6.04
C THR A 139 5.68 1.92 -7.41
N LEU A 140 6.51 1.15 -8.12
CA LEU A 140 7.29 1.56 -9.29
C LEU A 140 6.98 0.73 -10.54
#